data_AF-A0A4S8LJK9-F1
#
_entry.id   AF-A0A4S8LJK9-F1
#
_cell.length_a   1.000
_cell.length_b   1.000
_cell.length_c   1.000
_cell.angle_alpha   90.00
_cell.angle_beta   90.00
_cell.angle_gamma   90.00
#
_symmetry.space_group_name_H-M   'P 1'
#
loop_
_entity.id
_entity.type
_entity.pdbx_description
1 polymer ?
#
loop_
_entity_poly.entity_id
_entity_poly.type
_entity_poly.pdbx_seq_one_letter_code
_entity_poly.pdbx_strand_id
1 'polypeptide(L)'
;MSHIREPVEWAFKEMTSIFQFLDFHRNQKVLLSPCGLFYLVAILFCNVHTILHIPQIPQYFNCHPPTLAEYFTGQRVDDAELDEWCIQAPWHDVDIPLNTDIDDREESDGSGP
;
A
#
# COMPACT_ATOMS: atom_id res chain seq x y z
N MET A 1 -12.51 12.97 5.12
CA MET A 1 -12.04 11.65 5.57
C MET A 1 -13.15 10.64 5.31
N SER A 2 -12.96 9.72 4.38
CA SER A 2 -13.91 8.61 4.17
C SER A 2 -13.38 7.36 4.86
N HIS A 3 -14.26 6.53 5.40
CA HIS A 3 -13.92 5.30 6.13
C HIS A 3 -12.94 4.38 5.39
N ILE A 4 -12.96 4.38 4.05
CA ILE A 4 -12.07 3.56 3.20
C ILE A 4 -10.67 4.18 3.06
N ARG A 5 -10.56 5.51 3.10
CA ARG A 5 -9.28 6.22 2.86
C ARG A 5 -8.40 6.26 4.09
N GLU A 6 -9.01 6.34 5.26
CA GLU A 6 -8.31 6.39 6.53
C GLU A 6 -7.34 5.21 6.74
N PRO A 7 -7.73 3.93 6.62
CA PRO A 7 -6.79 2.82 6.81
C PRO A 7 -5.64 2.83 5.80
N VAL A 8 -5.90 3.27 4.56
CA VAL A 8 -4.86 3.37 3.52
C VAL A 8 -3.84 4.45 3.87
N GLU A 9 -4.29 5.62 4.29
CA GLU A 9 -3.41 6.75 4.67
C GLU A 9 -2.56 6.40 5.90
N TRP A 10 -3.12 5.65 6.85
CA TRP A 10 -2.38 5.17 8.01
C TRP A 10 -1.29 4.15 7.63
N ALA A 11 -1.63 3.16 6.79
CA ALA A 11 -0.65 2.19 6.31
C ALA A 11 0.48 2.84 5.51
N PHE A 12 0.12 3.82 4.65
CA PHE A 12 1.10 4.58 3.88
C PHE A 12 2.04 5.36 4.79
N LYS A 13 1.50 6.05 5.81
CA LYS A 13 2.30 6.81 6.78
C LYS A 13 3.27 5.92 7.56
N GLU A 14 2.83 4.74 7.97
CA GLU A 14 3.70 3.78 8.67
C GLU A 14 4.88 3.35 7.79
N MET A 15 4.60 3.00 6.53
CA MET A 15 5.63 2.60 5.58
C MET A 15 6.62 3.70 5.25
N THR A 16 6.17 4.94 5.02
CA THR A 16 7.08 6.05 4.71
C THR A 16 7.91 6.47 5.91
N SER A 17 7.41 6.25 7.13
CA SER A 17 8.19 6.43 8.38
C SER A 17 9.38 5.46 8.45
N ILE A 18 9.16 4.19 8.11
CA ILE A 18 10.21 3.14 8.11
C ILE A 18 11.12 3.28 6.89
N PHE A 19 10.55 3.54 5.71
CA PHE A 19 11.23 3.61 4.42
C PHE A 19 11.11 5.01 3.81
N GLN A 20 11.87 5.96 4.35
CA GLN A 20 11.87 7.37 3.91
C GLN A 20 12.16 7.56 2.40
N PHE A 21 12.80 6.58 1.75
CA PHE A 21 13.02 6.57 0.31
C PHE A 21 11.71 6.62 -0.51
N LEU A 22 10.60 6.10 0.02
CA LEU A 22 9.30 6.11 -0.65
C LEU A 22 8.66 7.51 -0.66
N ASP A 23 8.97 8.36 0.31
CA ASP A 23 8.44 9.72 0.42
C ASP A 23 9.29 10.75 -0.36
N PHE A 24 10.43 10.31 -0.91
CA PHE A 24 11.36 11.22 -1.56
C PHE A 24 10.96 11.50 -3.02
N HIS A 25 10.15 12.53 -3.21
CA HIS A 25 9.58 12.92 -4.52
C HIS A 25 10.63 13.15 -5.63
N ARG A 26 11.87 13.52 -5.29
CA ARG A 26 12.92 13.75 -6.30
C ARG A 26 13.40 12.45 -6.96
N ASN A 27 13.32 11.31 -6.26
CA ASN A 27 13.69 9.99 -6.80
C ASN A 27 12.48 9.17 -7.24
N GLN A 28 11.29 9.43 -6.69
CA GLN A 28 10.04 8.76 -7.06
C GLN A 28 9.34 9.50 -8.19
N LYS A 29 9.74 9.21 -9.44
CA LYS A 29 9.17 9.79 -10.65
C LYS A 29 8.21 8.81 -11.30
N VAL A 30 6.92 9.15 -11.32
CA VAL A 30 5.89 8.35 -12.00
C VAL A 30 6.30 8.15 -13.47
N LEU A 31 6.16 6.92 -13.98
CA LEU A 31 6.62 6.46 -15.31
C LEU A 31 8.14 6.40 -15.56
N LEU A 32 8.96 6.87 -14.63
CA LEU A 32 10.43 6.89 -14.76
C LEU A 32 11.13 6.03 -13.70
N SER A 33 10.42 5.73 -12.61
CA SER A 33 10.85 4.80 -11.57
C SER A 33 9.71 3.84 -11.24
N PRO A 34 10.02 2.60 -10.84
CA PRO A 34 9.01 1.60 -10.51
C PRO A 34 8.44 1.82 -9.10
N CYS A 35 7.78 2.97 -8.88
CA CYS A 35 7.27 3.39 -7.56
C CYS A 35 6.36 2.33 -6.92
N GLY A 36 5.48 1.72 -7.72
CA GLY A 36 4.60 0.65 -7.26
C GLY A 36 5.35 -0.58 -6.76
N LEU A 37 6.40 -1.00 -7.47
CA LEU A 37 7.24 -2.13 -7.05
C LEU A 37 7.95 -1.81 -5.73
N PHE A 38 8.52 -0.61 -5.60
CA PHE A 38 9.17 -0.19 -4.35
C PHE A 38 8.20 -0.21 -3.17
N TYR A 39 6.96 0.23 -3.39
CA TYR A 39 5.92 0.19 -2.37
C TYR A 39 5.54 -1.25 -1.98
N LEU A 40 5.37 -2.15 -2.95
CA LEU A 40 5.09 -3.57 -2.67
C LEU A 40 6.21 -4.25 -1.87
N VAL A 41 7.47 -4.00 -2.24
CA VAL A 41 8.63 -4.50 -1.50
C VAL A 41 8.68 -3.92 -0.09
N ALA A 42 8.34 -2.64 0.07
CA ALA A 42 8.28 -2.01 1.38
C ALA A 42 7.18 -2.58 2.27
N ILE A 43 5.99 -2.92 1.73
CA ILE A 43 4.94 -3.63 2.48
C ILE A 43 5.49 -4.96 3.00
N LEU A 44 6.14 -5.73 2.13
CA LEU A 44 6.73 -7.02 2.49
C LEU A 44 7.75 -6.86 3.63
N PHE A 45 8.62 -5.86 3.55
CA PHE A 45 9.62 -5.59 4.58
C PHE A 45 9.03 -4.94 5.84
N CYS A 46 7.92 -4.23 5.74
CA CYS A 46 7.20 -3.71 6.91
C CYS A 46 6.72 -4.87 7.79
N ASN A 47 6.16 -5.92 7.17
CA ASN A 47 5.75 -7.12 7.88
C ASN A 47 6.95 -7.85 8.51
N VAL A 48 8.08 -7.94 7.80
CA VAL A 48 9.36 -8.45 8.34
C VAL A 48 9.82 -7.64 9.54
N HIS A 49 9.75 -6.31 9.45
CA HIS A 49 10.10 -5.42 10.56
C HIS A 49 9.21 -5.68 11.78
N THR A 50 7.89 -5.86 11.59
CA THR A 50 6.94 -6.24 12.64
C THR A 50 7.26 -7.60 13.26
N ILE A 51 7.65 -8.61 12.46
CA ILE A 51 8.07 -9.93 12.95
C ILE A 51 9.31 -9.81 13.85
N LEU A 52 10.29 -8.99 13.43
CA LEU A 52 11.54 -8.78 14.17
C LEU A 52 11.39 -7.87 15.40
N HIS A 53 10.46 -6.91 15.34
CA HIS A 53 10.18 -5.93 16.39
C HIS A 53 8.70 -6.01 16.77
N ILE A 54 8.35 -7.10 17.44
CA ILE A 54 6.95 -7.44 17.75
C ILE A 54 6.29 -6.29 18.51
N PRO A 55 5.23 -5.65 17.97
CA PRO A 55 4.55 -4.56 18.65
C PRO A 55 3.72 -5.05 19.83
N GLN A 56 3.28 -4.14 20.70
CA GLN A 56 2.55 -4.50 21.92
C GLN A 56 1.18 -5.12 21.65
N ILE A 57 0.52 -4.73 20.56
CA ILE A 57 -0.83 -5.19 20.19
C ILE A 57 -0.89 -6.72 20.03
N PRO A 58 -0.09 -7.35 19.14
CA PRO A 58 -0.09 -8.81 19.01
C PRO A 58 0.33 -9.52 20.30
N GLN A 59 1.23 -8.94 21.09
CA GLN A 59 1.59 -9.49 22.41
C GLN A 59 0.41 -9.50 23.38
N TYR A 60 -0.39 -8.42 23.41
CA TYR A 60 -1.58 -8.31 24.24
C TYR A 60 -2.64 -9.36 23.87
N PHE A 61 -2.86 -9.59 22.58
CA PHE A 61 -3.80 -10.60 22.08
C PHE A 61 -3.21 -12.02 21.99
N ASN A 62 -1.97 -12.23 22.46
CA ASN A 62 -1.26 -13.49 22.38
C ASN A 62 -1.12 -14.04 20.94
N CYS A 63 -1.15 -13.15 19.94
CA CYS A 63 -1.01 -13.44 18.53
C CYS A 63 0.48 -13.44 18.16
N HIS A 64 1.08 -14.63 18.12
CA HIS A 64 2.50 -14.75 17.81
C HIS A 64 2.71 -14.61 16.29
N PRO A 65 3.65 -13.76 15.84
CA PRO A 65 3.96 -13.67 14.42
C PRO A 65 4.61 -14.95 13.90
N PRO A 66 4.53 -15.23 12.58
CA PRO A 66 5.27 -16.32 11.97
C PRO A 66 6.78 -16.05 12.03
N THR A 67 7.58 -17.10 11.85
CA THR A 67 9.02 -16.93 11.63
C THR A 67 9.28 -16.28 10.26
N LEU A 68 10.46 -15.67 10.09
CA LEU A 68 10.84 -15.12 8.78
C LEU A 68 10.89 -16.20 7.69
N ALA A 69 11.33 -17.41 8.04
CA ALA A 69 11.35 -18.52 7.09
C ALA A 69 9.94 -18.83 6.60
N GLU A 70 8.99 -19.03 7.52
CA GLU A 70 7.58 -19.28 7.18
C GLU A 70 6.96 -18.14 6.36
N TYR A 71 7.26 -16.90 6.72
CA TYR A 71 6.75 -15.71 6.03
C TYR A 71 7.23 -15.64 4.56
N PHE A 72 8.52 -15.86 4.31
CA PHE A 72 9.07 -15.79 2.95
C PHE A 72 8.82 -17.04 2.11
N THR A 73 8.71 -18.22 2.74
CA THR A 73 8.37 -19.44 1.99
C THR A 73 6.91 -19.45 1.57
N GLY A 74 6.06 -18.71 2.29
CA GLY A 74 4.61 -18.80 2.18
C GLY A 74 4.13 -20.15 2.69
N GLN A 75 3.30 -20.17 3.73
CA GLN A 75 2.49 -21.36 3.95
C GLN A 75 1.40 -21.39 2.87
N ARG A 76 1.05 -22.56 2.36
CA ARG A 76 -0.15 -22.68 1.52
C ARG A 76 -1.32 -22.24 2.38
N VAL A 77 -1.98 -21.16 1.97
CA VAL A 77 -3.29 -20.87 2.53
C VAL A 77 -4.20 -21.92 1.92
N ASP A 78 -4.66 -22.88 2.73
CA ASP A 78 -5.65 -23.88 2.30
C ASP A 78 -7.05 -23.24 2.18
N ASP A 79 -7.11 -22.07 1.56
CA ASP A 79 -8.30 -21.27 1.31
C ASP A 79 -8.40 -21.07 -0.21
N ALA A 80 -9.09 -22.01 -0.85
CA ALA A 80 -9.28 -22.00 -2.30
C ALA A 80 -10.02 -20.74 -2.78
N GLU A 81 -10.87 -20.14 -1.94
CA GLU A 81 -11.58 -18.90 -2.26
C GLU A 81 -10.62 -17.71 -2.30
N LEU A 82 -9.72 -17.60 -1.31
CA LEU A 82 -8.70 -16.56 -1.27
C LEU A 82 -7.66 -16.70 -2.39
N ASP A 83 -7.26 -17.94 -2.71
CA ASP A 83 -6.29 -18.23 -3.78
C ASP A 83 -6.90 -17.89 -5.16
N GLU A 84 -8.16 -18.28 -5.39
CA GLU A 84 -8.90 -17.91 -6.59
C GLU A 84 -9.08 -16.39 -6.70
N TRP A 85 -9.41 -15.72 -5.59
CA TRP A 85 -9.50 -14.26 -5.54
C TRP A 85 -8.16 -13.58 -5.82
N CYS A 86 -7.04 -14.06 -5.28
CA CYS A 86 -5.71 -13.46 -5.56
C CYS A 86 -5.32 -13.60 -7.04
N ILE A 87 -5.68 -14.70 -7.68
CA ILE A 87 -5.38 -14.99 -9.09
C ILE A 87 -6.34 -14.24 -10.04
N GLN A 88 -7.61 -14.11 -9.65
CA GLN A 88 -8.65 -13.45 -10.45
C GLN A 88 -8.89 -11.98 -10.07
N ALA A 89 -8.19 -11.48 -9.04
CA ALA A 89 -8.34 -10.11 -8.56
C ALA A 89 -8.24 -9.13 -9.74
N PRO A 90 -9.04 -8.06 -9.74
CA PRO A 90 -9.32 -7.23 -10.90
C PRO A 90 -8.17 -6.25 -11.19
N TRP A 91 -6.92 -6.69 -11.06
CA TRP A 91 -5.73 -6.02 -11.59
C TRP A 91 -5.70 -6.11 -13.13
N HIS A 92 -6.86 -6.09 -13.79
CA HIS A 92 -6.88 -5.83 -15.22
C HIS A 92 -6.31 -4.45 -15.42
N ASP A 93 -5.32 -4.34 -16.31
CA ASP A 93 -4.84 -3.06 -16.77
C ASP A 93 -6.04 -2.25 -17.28
N VAL A 94 -6.40 -1.20 -16.55
CA VAL A 94 -7.43 -0.27 -17.00
C VAL A 94 -6.76 0.59 -18.04
N ASP A 95 -7.08 0.36 -19.31
CA ASP A 95 -6.69 1.24 -20.40
C ASP A 95 -7.33 2.61 -20.14
N ILE A 96 -6.57 3.54 -19.57
CA ILE A 96 -7.00 4.93 -19.42
C ILE A 96 -6.95 5.55 -20.82
N PRO A 97 -8.10 5.95 -21.40
CA PRO A 97 -8.09 6.61 -22.69
C PRO A 97 -7.25 7.88 -22.60
N LEU A 98 -6.33 8.07 -23.54
CA LEU A 98 -5.40 9.23 -23.61
C LEU A 98 -6.09 10.61 -23.68
N ASN A 99 -7.43 10.68 -23.65
CA ASN A 99 -8.25 11.85 -23.95
C ASN A 99 -9.41 12.06 -22.95
N THR A 100 -9.19 11.86 -21.65
CA THR A 100 -10.00 12.62 -20.68
C THR A 100 -9.31 13.95 -20.47
N ASP A 101 -9.82 14.97 -21.16
CA ASP A 101 -9.57 16.37 -20.84
C ASP A 101 -9.76 16.51 -19.32
N ILE A 102 -8.68 16.89 -18.64
CA ILE A 102 -8.76 17.35 -17.26
C ILE A 102 -9.56 18.64 -17.36
N ASP A 103 -10.87 18.52 -17.16
CA ASP A 103 -11.78 19.65 -17.16
C ASP A 103 -11.30 20.58 -16.04
N ASP A 104 -10.69 21.68 -16.46
CA ASP A 104 -10.29 22.80 -15.63
C ASP A 104 -11.54 23.27 -14.87
N ARG A 105 -11.73 22.76 -13.65
CA ARG A 105 -12.71 23.33 -12.74
C ARG A 105 -12.28 24.76 -12.48
N GLU A 106 -12.98 25.66 -13.17
CA GLU A 106 -12.93 27.10 -13.03
C GLU A 106 -12.77 27.47 -11.56
N GLU A 107 -11.62 28.04 -11.24
CA GLU A 107 -11.42 28.84 -10.03
C GLU A 107 -12.26 30.10 -10.23
N SER A 108 -13.57 30.00 -10.00
CA SER A 108 -14.47 31.14 -10.03
C SER A 108 -14.18 31.99 -8.80
N ASP A 109 -13.39 33.04 -9.05
CA ASP A 109 -13.13 34.16 -8.18
C ASP A 109 -14.45 34.69 -7.57
N GLY A 110 -14.62 34.47 -6.27
CA GLY A 110 -15.80 34.84 -5.49
C GLY A 110 -15.40 35.78 -4.38
N SER A 111 -15.22 37.05 -4.73
CA SER A 111 -14.97 38.15 -3.80
C SER A 111 -16.14 38.39 -2.84
N GLY A 112 -15.88 38.25 -1.52
CA GLY A 112 -16.50 38.98 -0.39
C GLY A 112 -17.93 38.60 0.03
N PRO A 113 -18.40 39.06 1.20
CA PRO A 113 -17.79 39.98 2.18
C PRO A 113 -17.17 39.31 3.42
#